data_AF-A0A090W2D8-F1
#
_entry.id   AF-A0A090W2D8-F1
#
_cell.length_a   1.000
_cell.length_b   1.000
_cell.length_c   1.000
_cell.angle_alpha   90.00
_cell.angle_beta   90.00
_cell.angle_gamma   90.00
#
_symmetry.space_group_name_H-M   'P 1'
#
loop_
_entity.id
_entity.type
_entity.pdbx_description
1 polymer ?
#
loop_
_entity_poly.entity_id
_entity_poly.type
_entity_poly.pdbx_seq_one_letter_code
_entity_poly.pdbx_strand_id
1 'polypeptide(L)'
;MLLGVLIIPSLGTFFWFSVFGTSAFQLIESWGAYNNEFGNVFSSIFVFFEHYPYATFLNITSIVLLISFLITSVDSAVFVLSMFTDKGAKNPSKTHRVIWSVFILLATIALVLLGNIKADINVLEAVQRLLIITSLPFSFFIIIMLIYFIKDILQHNTIIDKT
;
A
#
# COMPACT_ATOMS: atom_id res chain seq x y z
N MET A 1 -14.15 18.33 -2.95
CA MET A 1 -13.56 16.99 -3.20
C MET A 1 -12.05 16.97 -2.94
N LEU A 2 -11.24 17.84 -3.60
CA LEU A 2 -9.78 17.86 -3.45
C LEU A 2 -9.26 17.96 -2.02
N LEU A 3 -9.73 18.95 -1.25
CA LEU A 3 -9.32 19.12 0.16
C LEU A 3 -9.67 17.90 1.01
N GLY A 4 -10.81 17.24 0.78
CA GLY A 4 -11.20 16.03 1.50
C GLY A 4 -10.25 14.85 1.25
N VAL A 5 -9.84 14.67 -0.01
CA VAL A 5 -8.89 13.61 -0.42
C VAL A 5 -7.49 13.85 0.16
N LEU A 6 -7.11 15.11 0.40
CA LEU A 6 -5.81 15.45 0.98
C LEU A 6 -5.80 15.40 2.52
N ILE A 7 -6.76 16.06 3.16
CA ILE A 7 -6.75 16.28 4.61
C ILE A 7 -7.08 15.02 5.39
N ILE A 8 -8.10 14.25 4.97
CA ILE A 8 -8.58 13.08 5.73
C ILE A 8 -7.48 12.01 5.88
N PRO A 9 -6.84 11.50 4.81
CA PRO A 9 -5.78 10.49 4.96
C PRO A 9 -4.52 11.05 5.60
N SER A 10 -4.19 12.33 5.38
CA SER A 10 -3.05 12.97 6.03
C SER A 10 -3.21 13.01 7.55
N LEU A 11 -4.37 13.42 8.07
CA LEU A 11 -4.66 13.43 9.50
C LEU A 11 -4.65 12.01 10.09
N GLY A 12 -5.20 11.03 9.38
CA GLY A 12 -5.15 9.63 9.81
C GLY A 12 -3.71 9.12 9.94
N THR A 13 -2.86 9.44 8.97
CA THR A 13 -1.43 9.06 8.98
C THR A 13 -0.68 9.80 10.08
N PHE A 14 -0.95 11.09 10.26
CA PHE A 14 -0.38 11.90 11.33
C PHE A 14 -0.71 11.32 12.71
N PHE A 15 -1.97 10.97 12.96
CA PHE A 15 -2.39 10.37 14.23
C PHE A 15 -1.70 9.01 14.45
N TRP A 16 -1.65 8.17 13.41
CA TRP A 16 -0.99 6.87 13.48
C TRP A 16 0.49 7.00 13.89
N PHE A 17 1.27 7.82 13.19
CA PHE A 17 2.69 8.00 13.49
C PHE A 17 2.92 8.73 14.82
N SER A 18 2.08 9.71 15.17
CA SER A 18 2.22 10.43 16.44
C SER A 18 1.99 9.52 17.65
N VAL A 19 1.03 8.59 17.58
CA VAL A 19 0.73 7.67 18.68
C VAL A 19 1.73 6.51 18.69
N PHE A 20 1.74 5.70 17.63
CA PHE A 20 2.57 4.49 17.60
C PHE A 20 4.07 4.79 17.52
N GLY A 21 4.47 5.82 16.75
CA GLY A 21 5.87 6.20 16.63
C GLY A 21 6.44 6.70 17.95
N THR A 22 5.77 7.67 18.59
CA THR A 22 6.20 8.19 19.90
C THR A 22 6.27 7.08 20.95
N SER A 23 5.23 6.24 21.03
CA SER A 23 5.20 5.11 21.96
C SER A 23 6.31 4.09 21.72
N ALA A 24 6.64 3.80 20.45
CA ALA A 24 7.75 2.91 20.12
C ALA A 24 9.10 3.50 20.54
N PHE A 25 9.32 4.80 20.32
CA PHE A 25 10.55 5.46 20.77
C PHE A 25 10.68 5.49 22.29
N GLN A 26 9.61 5.78 23.02
CA GLN A 26 9.60 5.72 24.49
C GLN A 26 9.94 4.32 25.01
N LEU A 27 9.47 3.28 24.32
CA LEU A 27 9.76 1.90 24.68
C LEU A 27 11.24 1.56 24.45
N ILE A 28 11.81 1.96 23.30
CA ILE A 28 13.23 1.79 23.00
C ILE A 28 14.10 2.52 24.04
N GLU A 29 13.71 3.73 24.42
CA GLU A 29 14.41 4.50 25.47
C GLU A 29 14.32 3.80 26.83
N SER A 30 13.17 3.22 27.16
CA SER A 30 12.96 2.52 28.44
C SER A 30 13.81 1.26 28.61
N TRP A 31 14.22 0.61 27.52
CA TRP A 31 15.09 -0.57 27.57
C TRP A 31 16.54 -0.22 27.94
N GLY A 32 16.95 1.05 27.84
CA GLY A 32 18.30 1.52 28.14
C GLY A 32 19.38 1.08 27.12
N ALA A 33 19.25 -0.10 26.52
CA ALA A 33 20.05 -0.58 25.40
C ALA A 33 19.15 -1.33 24.40
N TYR A 34 19.19 -0.90 23.14
CA TYR A 34 18.47 -1.54 22.04
C TYR A 34 19.25 -2.74 21.51
N ASN A 35 18.69 -3.95 21.62
CA ASN A 35 19.27 -5.22 21.17
C ASN A 35 18.58 -5.76 19.92
N ASN A 36 18.11 -4.87 19.05
CA ASN A 36 17.47 -5.23 17.79
C ASN A 36 16.09 -5.91 17.95
N GLU A 37 15.35 -5.53 18.99
CA GLU A 37 14.01 -6.05 19.31
C GLU A 37 13.01 -5.80 18.17
N PHE A 38 13.18 -4.71 17.42
CA PHE A 38 12.39 -4.38 16.22
C PHE A 38 13.12 -4.67 14.90
N GLY A 39 14.17 -5.49 14.93
CA GLY A 39 15.00 -5.80 13.77
C GLY A 39 14.29 -6.54 12.64
N ASN A 40 13.15 -7.16 12.92
CA ASN A 40 12.32 -7.83 11.92
C ASN A 40 10.97 -7.12 11.80
N VAL A 41 10.82 -6.35 10.71
CA VAL A 41 9.59 -5.61 10.36
C VAL A 41 8.33 -6.49 10.37
N PHE A 42 8.43 -7.78 10.04
CA PHE A 42 7.28 -8.69 10.02
C PHE A 42 6.76 -9.03 11.43
N SER A 43 7.61 -8.91 12.47
CA SER A 43 7.24 -9.18 13.86
C SER A 43 7.13 -7.93 14.73
N SER A 44 7.68 -6.79 14.31
CA SER A 44 7.83 -5.60 15.17
C SER A 44 6.54 -5.12 15.84
N ILE A 45 5.39 -5.16 15.16
CA ILE A 45 4.11 -4.73 15.76
C ILE A 45 3.63 -5.67 16.88
N PHE A 46 3.91 -6.97 16.75
CA PHE A 46 3.54 -7.96 17.76
C PHE A 46 4.44 -7.84 18.98
N VAL A 47 5.75 -7.66 18.77
CA VAL A 47 6.72 -7.35 19.84
C VAL A 47 6.37 -6.03 20.54
N PHE A 48 5.91 -5.04 19.79
CA PHE A 48 5.44 -3.78 20.37
C PHE A 48 4.24 -4.00 21.31
N PHE A 49 3.25 -4.79 20.90
CA PHE A 49 2.07 -5.05 21.72
C PHE A 49 2.34 -5.93 22.95
N GLU A 50 3.39 -6.73 22.97
CA GLU A 50 3.80 -7.48 24.17
C GLU A 50 4.09 -6.57 25.37
N HIS A 51 4.40 -5.30 25.13
CA HIS A 51 4.66 -4.29 26.16
C HIS A 51 3.41 -3.56 26.64
N TYR A 52 2.23 -3.94 26.13
CA TYR A 52 0.94 -3.37 26.51
C TYR A 52 0.03 -4.45 27.11
N PRO A 53 -0.88 -4.06 28.03
CA PRO A 53 -1.87 -5.00 28.54
C PRO A 53 -2.73 -5.54 27.39
N TYR A 54 -3.19 -6.79 27.52
CA TYR A 54 -3.99 -7.50 26.52
C TYR A 54 -3.29 -7.76 25.18
N ALA A 55 -1.97 -7.91 25.17
CA ALA A 55 -1.16 -8.21 23.99
C ALA A 55 -1.76 -9.29 23.07
N THR A 56 -2.23 -10.41 23.62
CA THR A 56 -2.85 -11.49 22.84
C THR A 56 -4.09 -11.03 22.06
N PHE A 57 -4.95 -10.23 22.69
CA PHE A 57 -6.15 -9.70 22.05
C PHE A 57 -5.79 -8.68 20.94
N LEU A 58 -4.81 -7.81 21.21
CA LEU A 58 -4.29 -6.87 20.22
C LEU A 58 -3.70 -7.60 19.01
N ASN A 59 -2.88 -8.63 19.24
CA ASN A 59 -2.25 -9.43 18.20
C ASN A 59 -3.29 -10.16 17.32
N ILE A 60 -4.30 -10.78 17.93
CA ILE A 60 -5.40 -11.43 17.19
C ILE A 60 -6.14 -10.39 16.33
N THR A 61 -6.45 -9.23 16.91
CA THR A 61 -7.14 -8.14 16.19
C THR A 61 -6.30 -7.64 15.01
N SER A 62 -4.98 -7.48 15.20
CA SER A 62 -4.07 -7.08 14.13
C SER A 62 -4.04 -8.08 12.98
N ILE A 63 -4.01 -9.39 13.28
CA ILE A 63 -4.06 -10.42 12.22
C ILE A 63 -5.38 -10.33 11.44
N VAL A 64 -6.51 -10.17 12.12
CA VAL A 64 -7.83 -10.01 11.48
C VAL A 64 -7.86 -8.77 10.59
N LEU A 65 -7.35 -7.63 11.09
CA LEU A 65 -7.26 -6.39 10.32
C LEU A 65 -6.37 -6.55 9.09
N LEU A 66 -5.18 -7.15 9.23
CA LEU A 66 -4.26 -7.40 8.12
C LEU A 66 -4.92 -8.25 7.02
N ILE A 67 -5.61 -9.34 7.40
CA ILE A 67 -6.32 -10.20 6.46
C ILE A 67 -7.46 -9.44 5.78
N SER A 68 -8.26 -8.68 6.53
CA SER A 68 -9.37 -7.88 5.99
C SER A 68 -8.88 -6.83 4.99
N PHE A 69 -7.82 -6.09 5.33
CA PHE A 69 -7.21 -5.10 4.44
C PHE A 69 -6.60 -5.74 3.20
N LEU A 70 -5.95 -6.90 3.34
CA LEU A 70 -5.41 -7.64 2.21
C LEU A 70 -6.52 -8.06 1.24
N ILE A 71 -7.60 -8.66 1.73
CA ILE A 71 -8.74 -9.09 0.90
C ILE A 71 -9.34 -7.89 0.15
N THR A 72 -9.60 -6.80 0.86
CA THR A 72 -10.23 -5.60 0.28
C THR A 72 -9.32 -4.92 -0.76
N SER A 73 -8.01 -4.87 -0.49
CA SER A 73 -7.02 -4.30 -1.41
C SER A 73 -6.86 -5.13 -2.68
N VAL A 74 -6.76 -6.46 -2.55
CA VAL A 74 -6.65 -7.37 -3.69
C VAL A 74 -7.92 -7.34 -4.53
N ASP A 75 -9.12 -7.32 -3.92
CA ASP A 75 -10.39 -7.23 -4.65
C ASP A 75 -10.45 -5.94 -5.50
N SER A 76 -10.10 -4.79 -4.91
CA SER A 76 -10.04 -3.51 -5.62
C SER A 76 -9.03 -3.53 -6.77
N ALA A 77 -7.86 -4.14 -6.58
CA ALA A 77 -6.84 -4.26 -7.61
C ALA A 77 -7.29 -5.15 -8.78
N VAL A 78 -7.84 -6.34 -8.47
CA VAL A 78 -8.40 -7.25 -9.48
C VAL A 78 -9.52 -6.58 -10.27
N PHE A 79 -10.40 -5.84 -9.60
CA PHE A 79 -11.48 -5.12 -10.25
C PHE A 79 -10.97 -4.10 -11.28
N VAL A 80 -10.03 -3.24 -10.89
CA VAL A 80 -9.47 -2.20 -11.79
C VAL A 80 -8.70 -2.82 -12.96
N LEU A 81 -7.88 -3.83 -12.71
CA LEU A 81 -7.12 -4.52 -13.77
C LEU A 81 -8.06 -5.26 -14.75
N SER A 82 -9.13 -5.85 -14.23
CA SER A 82 -10.14 -6.50 -15.06
C SER A 82 -10.89 -5.49 -15.90
N MET A 83 -11.21 -4.31 -15.36
CA MET A 83 -11.84 -3.23 -16.13
C MET A 83 -10.93 -2.76 -17.28
N PHE A 84 -9.62 -2.62 -17.06
CA PHE A 84 -8.68 -2.24 -18.12
C PHE A 84 -8.55 -3.29 -19.22
N THR A 85 -8.62 -4.58 -18.86
CA THR A 85 -8.55 -5.68 -19.84
C THR A 85 -9.87 -6.02 -20.50
N ASP A 86 -10.99 -5.56 -19.95
CA ASP A 86 -12.35 -5.71 -20.50
C ASP A 86 -12.83 -4.40 -21.15
N LYS A 87 -11.95 -3.74 -21.92
CA LYS A 87 -12.24 -2.52 -22.71
C LYS A 87 -12.90 -1.37 -21.90
N GLY A 88 -12.61 -1.26 -20.61
CA GLY A 88 -13.19 -0.24 -19.74
C GLY A 88 -14.60 -0.55 -19.25
N ALA A 89 -15.06 -1.80 -19.30
CA ALA A 89 -16.37 -2.21 -18.81
C ALA A 89 -16.54 -1.88 -17.32
N LYS A 90 -17.57 -1.11 -16.98
CA LYS A 90 -17.89 -0.73 -15.58
C LYS A 90 -18.12 -1.94 -14.66
N ASN A 91 -18.53 -3.07 -15.23
CA ASN A 91 -18.65 -4.35 -14.56
C ASN A 91 -17.86 -5.39 -15.36
N PRO A 92 -16.57 -5.60 -15.05
CA PRO A 92 -15.73 -6.49 -15.82
C PRO A 92 -16.17 -7.94 -15.65
N SER A 93 -16.06 -8.71 -16.74
CA SER A 93 -16.40 -10.14 -16.78
C SER A 93 -15.67 -10.95 -15.71
N LYS A 94 -16.35 -11.99 -15.20
CA LYS A 94 -15.79 -12.93 -14.20
C LYS A 94 -14.50 -13.58 -14.69
N THR A 95 -14.37 -13.82 -16.00
CA THR A 95 -13.15 -14.43 -16.59
C THR A 95 -11.93 -13.55 -16.41
N HIS A 96 -12.04 -12.24 -16.68
CA HIS A 96 -10.95 -11.29 -16.48
C HIS A 96 -10.55 -11.18 -15.01
N ARG A 97 -11.53 -11.21 -14.10
CA ARG A 97 -11.28 -11.22 -12.66
C ARG A 97 -10.46 -12.43 -12.22
N VAL A 98 -10.86 -13.64 -12.63
CA VAL A 98 -10.13 -14.87 -12.28
C VAL A 98 -8.71 -14.86 -12.83
N ILE A 99 -8.51 -14.43 -14.08
CA ILE A 99 -7.18 -14.32 -14.69
C ILE A 99 -6.28 -13.40 -13.84
N TRP A 100 -6.75 -12.19 -13.52
CA TRP A 100 -5.95 -11.25 -12.73
C TRP A 100 -5.71 -11.72 -11.29
N SER A 101 -6.68 -12.37 -10.65
CA SER A 101 -6.48 -12.99 -9.34
C SER A 101 -5.35 -14.04 -9.35
N VAL A 102 -5.32 -14.90 -10.37
CA VAL A 102 -4.26 -15.91 -10.54
C VAL A 102 -2.90 -15.24 -10.80
N PHE A 103 -2.85 -14.21 -11.64
CA PHE A 103 -1.61 -13.47 -11.89
C PHE A 103 -1.06 -12.80 -10.62
N ILE A 104 -1.91 -12.14 -9.83
CA ILE A 104 -1.50 -11.54 -8.56
C ILE A 104 -0.98 -12.61 -7.61
N LEU A 105 -1.68 -13.74 -7.48
CA LEU A 105 -1.24 -14.86 -6.64
C LEU A 105 0.13 -15.39 -7.06
N LEU A 106 0.34 -15.62 -8.36
CA LEU A 106 1.62 -16.08 -8.90
C LEU A 106 2.74 -15.07 -8.67
N ALA A 107 2.46 -13.77 -8.86
CA ALA A 107 3.42 -12.71 -8.60
C ALA A 107 3.80 -12.64 -7.11
N THR A 108 2.84 -12.78 -6.20
CA THR A 108 3.08 -12.85 -4.76
C THR A 108 3.97 -14.05 -4.41
N ILE A 109 3.66 -15.24 -4.92
CA ILE A 109 4.46 -16.45 -4.69
C ILE A 109 5.89 -16.25 -5.22
N ALA A 110 6.05 -15.72 -6.44
CA ALA A 110 7.35 -15.47 -7.04
C ALA A 110 8.20 -14.49 -6.21
N LEU A 111 7.58 -13.42 -5.67
CA LEU A 111 8.27 -12.44 -4.81
C LEU A 111 8.69 -13.03 -3.47
N VAL A 112 7.81 -13.82 -2.83
CA VAL A 112 8.15 -14.50 -1.58
C VAL A 112 9.29 -15.48 -1.80
N LEU A 113 9.25 -16.27 -2.87
CA LEU A 113 10.33 -17.19 -3.22
C LEU A 113 11.64 -16.45 -3.51
N LEU A 114 11.59 -15.34 -4.26
CA LEU A 114 12.77 -14.54 -4.57
C LEU A 114 13.46 -14.02 -3.30
N GLY A 115 12.69 -13.54 -2.32
CA GLY A 115 13.21 -13.05 -1.05
C GLY A 115 13.59 -14.14 -0.04
N ASN A 116 13.30 -15.42 -0.32
CA ASN A 116 13.74 -16.55 0.51
C ASN A 116 14.95 -17.28 -0.10
N ILE A 117 15.07 -17.31 -1.44
CA ILE A 117 16.10 -18.08 -2.14
C ILE A 117 17.41 -17.29 -2.28
N LYS A 118 17.34 -15.96 -2.41
CA LYS A 118 18.54 -15.13 -2.55
C LYS A 118 19.14 -14.84 -1.17
N ALA A 119 20.41 -15.19 -0.98
CA ALA A 119 21.13 -14.96 0.27
C ALA A 119 21.28 -13.46 0.62
N ASP A 120 21.31 -12.59 -0.39
CA ASP A 120 21.64 -11.17 -0.22
C ASP A 120 20.41 -10.27 0.01
N ILE A 121 19.19 -10.79 -0.13
CA ILE A 121 17.97 -9.98 0.01
C ILE A 121 16.88 -10.74 0.73
N ASN A 122 16.12 -10.04 1.57
CA ASN A 122 14.90 -10.58 2.18
C ASN A 122 13.65 -10.24 1.33
N VAL A 123 12.49 -10.77 1.74
CA VAL A 123 11.19 -10.52 1.07
C VAL A 123 10.84 -9.03 1.03
N LEU A 124 11.15 -8.27 2.09
CA LEU A 124 10.87 -6.83 2.14
C LEU A 124 11.67 -6.08 1.07
N GLU A 125 12.96 -6.35 0.97
CA GLU A 125 13.84 -5.76 -0.04
C GLU A 125 13.44 -6.16 -1.46
N ALA A 126 13.05 -7.42 -1.67
CA ALA A 126 12.58 -7.89 -2.97
C ALA A 126 11.35 -7.09 -3.45
N VAL A 127 10.37 -6.88 -2.55
CA VAL A 127 9.18 -6.07 -2.84
C VAL A 127 9.54 -4.61 -3.07
N GLN A 128 10.41 -4.03 -2.24
CA GLN A 128 10.85 -2.63 -2.40
C GLN A 128 11.54 -2.39 -3.75
N ARG A 129 12.44 -3.28 -4.17
CA ARG A 129 13.13 -3.17 -5.46
C ARG A 129 12.16 -3.25 -6.63
N LEU A 130 11.19 -4.18 -6.57
CA LEU A 130 10.14 -4.26 -7.59
C LEU A 130 9.32 -2.97 -7.65
N LEU A 131 8.93 -2.41 -6.50
CA LEU A 131 8.18 -1.16 -6.42
C LEU A 131 8.97 -0.01 -7.05
N ILE A 132 10.25 0.14 -6.76
CA ILE A 132 11.10 1.21 -7.33
C ILE A 132 11.20 1.08 -8.86
N ILE A 133 11.48 -0.14 -9.35
CA ILE A 133 11.64 -0.40 -10.79
C ILE A 133 10.32 -0.15 -11.55
N THR A 134 9.18 -0.53 -10.95
CA THR A 134 7.85 -0.36 -11.57
C THR A 134 7.31 1.07 -11.44
N SER A 135 7.60 1.78 -10.34
CA SER A 135 7.13 3.15 -10.12
C SER A 135 7.84 4.15 -11.03
N LEU A 136 9.10 3.90 -11.41
CA LEU A 136 9.87 4.82 -12.23
C LEU A 136 9.23 5.09 -13.61
N PRO A 137 8.92 4.08 -14.46
CA PRO A 137 8.23 4.32 -15.73
C PRO A 137 6.82 4.89 -15.52
N PHE A 138 6.12 4.47 -14.45
CA PHE A 138 4.79 4.98 -14.14
C PHE A 138 4.79 6.47 -13.74
N SER A 139 5.87 6.96 -13.11
CA SER A 139 6.04 8.38 -12.78
C SER A 139 6.03 9.25 -14.03
N PHE A 140 6.75 8.85 -15.09
CA PHE A 140 6.71 9.56 -16.38
C PHE A 140 5.30 9.55 -16.99
N PHE A 141 4.58 8.43 -16.88
CA PHE A 141 3.21 8.32 -17.34
C PHE A 141 2.27 9.29 -16.58
N ILE A 142 2.40 9.43 -15.26
CA ILE A 142 1.63 10.41 -14.47
C ILE A 142 1.93 11.84 -14.90
N ILE A 143 3.19 12.19 -15.17
CA ILE A 143 3.56 13.53 -15.66
C ILE A 143 2.85 13.84 -16.98
N ILE A 144 2.81 12.87 -17.90
CA ILE A 144 2.09 13.01 -19.16
C ILE A 144 0.59 13.22 -18.91
N MET A 145 -0.03 12.41 -18.05
CA MET A 145 -1.44 12.57 -17.68
C MET A 145 -1.72 13.95 -17.06
N LEU A 146 -0.84 14.47 -16.23
CA LEU A 146 -0.94 15.80 -15.63
C LEU A 146 -0.94 16.90 -16.71
N ILE A 147 -0.04 16.82 -17.68
CA ILE A 147 0.03 17.76 -18.80
C ILE A 147 -1.29 17.75 -19.59
N TYR A 148 -1.83 16.57 -19.89
CA TYR A 148 -3.12 16.44 -20.57
C TYR A 148 -4.27 17.01 -19.73
N PHE A 149 -4.30 16.74 -18.43
CA PHE A 149 -5.33 17.26 -17.53
C PHE A 149 -5.32 18.79 -17.43
N ILE A 150 -4.13 19.40 -17.30
CA ILE A 150 -3.99 20.86 -17.28
C ILE A 150 -4.44 21.45 -18.61
N LYS A 151 -4.04 20.84 -19.73
CA LYS A 151 -4.45 21.28 -21.06
C LYS A 151 -5.97 21.21 -21.24
N ASP A 152 -6.60 20.12 -20.81
CA ASP A 152 -8.04 19.91 -20.88
C ASP A 152 -8.80 20.97 -20.07
N ILE A 153 -8.37 21.26 -18.84
CA ILE A 153 -8.96 22.32 -18.01
C ILE A 153 -8.82 23.69 -18.67
N LEU A 154 -7.63 24.03 -19.19
CA LEU A 154 -7.39 25.33 -19.81
C LEU A 154 -8.25 25.51 -21.08
N GLN A 155 -8.41 24.45 -21.88
CA GLN A 155 -9.28 24.45 -23.05
C GLN A 155 -10.76 24.58 -22.68
N HIS A 156 -11.21 23.86 -21.64
CA HIS A 156 -12.58 23.94 -21.18
C HIS A 156 -12.93 25.34 -20.62
N ASN A 157 -11.98 26.00 -19.95
CA ASN A 157 -12.21 27.34 -19.41
C ASN A 157 -12.23 28.43 -20.50
N THR A 158 -11.49 28.25 -21.61
CA THR A 158 -11.51 29.19 -22.74
C THR A 158 -12.79 29.13 -23.59
N ILE A 159 -13.54 28.02 -23.53
CA ILE A 159 -14.80 27.86 -24.26
C ILE A 159 -15.94 28.58 -23.55
N ILE A 160 -15.97 28.57 -22.21
CA ILE A 160 -17.01 29.24 -21.40
C ILE A 160 -16.89 30.77 -21.50
N ASP A 161 -15.67 31.31 -21.60
CA ASP A 161 -15.43 32.76 -21.71
C ASP A 161 -15.80 33.35 -23.10
N LYS A 162 -16.16 32.50 -24.07
CA LYS A 162 -16.55 32.87 -25.44
C LYS A 162 -18.04 32.73 -25.74
N THR A 163 -18.85 32.31 -24.76
CA THR A 163 -20.31 32.12 -24.86
C THR A 163 -21.01 33.00 -23.84
#